data_AF-A0A3R6KTI8-F1
#
_entry.id   AF-A0A3R6KTI8-F1
#
_cell.length_a   1.000
_cell.length_b   1.000
_cell.length_c   1.000
_cell.angle_alpha   90.00
_cell.angle_beta   90.00
_cell.angle_gamma   90.00
#
_symmetry.space_group_name_H-M   'P 1'
#
loop_
_entity.id
_entity.type
_entity.pdbx_description
1 polymer ?
#
loop_
_entity_poly.entity_id
_entity_poly.type
_entity_poly.pdbx_seq_one_letter_code
_entity_poly.pdbx_strand_id
1 'polypeptide(L)'
;MQDYVVIDLEMTGLNAKTDHILEVGAVRVRNHQAVDKFGAILCQNVKIPEKVTELTGITEAMVQGGMEKEEAMRQFFEFIGEDIIVGQNVIFDYGFLKQWSVNHNMPLERNAVDTLKLARKFLPKEQKKDLESLCACFGVKRENAHRAFDDAYETWQVYEALRERYEEESAGDFMPKPLLYKAKKQTPATARQIKYLREYAAHYQIKLPENFPEMTRSEASRLTDRLIATYGKMP
;
A
#
# COMPACT_ATOMS: atom_id res chain seq x y z
N MET A 1 -3.06 -4.47 24.18
CA MET A 1 -2.50 -5.52 23.26
C MET A 1 -0.98 -5.47 23.37
N GLN A 2 -0.25 -6.59 23.46
CA GLN A 2 1.21 -6.56 23.75
C GLN A 2 2.11 -6.91 22.55
N ASP A 3 1.62 -7.75 21.65
CA ASP A 3 2.37 -8.29 20.51
C ASP A 3 1.65 -7.95 19.20
N TYR A 4 2.38 -7.36 18.27
CA TYR A 4 1.86 -6.88 16.98
C TYR A 4 3.01 -6.58 16.01
N VAL A 5 2.66 -6.25 14.78
CA VAL A 5 3.59 -5.75 13.77
C VAL A 5 3.10 -4.40 13.27
N VAL A 6 3.96 -3.38 13.28
CA VAL A 6 3.67 -2.09 12.66
C VAL A 6 4.12 -2.14 11.22
N ILE A 7 3.30 -1.65 10.29
CA ILE A 7 3.65 -1.59 8.87
C ILE A 7 3.46 -0.19 8.31
N ASP A 8 4.20 0.10 7.27
CA ASP A 8 4.04 1.26 6.40
C ASP A 8 4.60 0.91 5.01
N LEU A 9 4.07 1.55 3.96
CA LEU A 9 4.44 1.30 2.57
C LEU A 9 4.63 2.64 1.83
N GLU A 10 5.59 2.65 0.90
CA GLU A 10 5.69 3.72 -0.09
C GLU A 10 5.19 3.23 -1.45
N MET A 11 4.46 4.08 -2.19
CA MET A 11 3.81 3.70 -3.45
C MET A 11 3.98 4.75 -4.54
N THR A 12 3.81 4.35 -5.80
CA THR A 12 3.79 5.28 -6.95
C THR A 12 2.54 6.16 -7.01
N GLY A 13 1.53 5.91 -6.17
CA GLY A 13 0.24 6.60 -6.19
C GLY A 13 -0.74 6.05 -5.14
N LEU A 14 -2.01 6.39 -5.28
CA LEU A 14 -3.04 6.12 -4.25
C LEU A 14 -4.02 4.99 -4.60
N ASN A 15 -3.92 4.42 -5.80
CA ASN A 15 -4.83 3.41 -6.29
C ASN A 15 -4.17 2.04 -6.25
N ALA A 16 -4.46 1.26 -5.20
CA ALA A 16 -3.97 -0.10 -5.04
C ALA A 16 -4.14 -1.00 -6.28
N LYS A 17 -5.11 -0.71 -7.15
CA LYS A 17 -5.32 -1.45 -8.39
C LYS A 17 -4.23 -1.15 -9.44
N THR A 18 -3.85 0.11 -9.63
CA THR A 18 -3.03 0.53 -10.78
C THR A 18 -1.66 1.05 -10.40
N ASP A 19 -1.49 1.44 -9.15
CA ASP A 19 -0.21 1.92 -8.60
C ASP A 19 0.56 0.77 -7.96
N HIS A 20 1.86 1.00 -7.77
CA HIS A 20 2.81 -0.04 -7.36
C HIS A 20 3.43 0.29 -6.01
N ILE A 21 3.64 -0.74 -5.19
CA ILE A 21 4.44 -0.65 -3.96
C ILE A 21 5.91 -0.48 -4.36
N LEU A 22 6.56 0.55 -3.85
CA LEU A 22 7.97 0.88 -4.06
C LEU A 22 8.85 0.40 -2.91
N GLU A 23 8.38 0.57 -1.68
CA GLU A 23 9.09 0.16 -0.46
C GLU A 23 8.10 -0.42 0.53
N VAL A 24 8.54 -1.44 1.29
CA VAL A 24 7.81 -2.00 2.42
C VAL A 24 8.63 -1.80 3.69
N GLY A 25 7.98 -1.45 4.79
CA GLY A 25 8.58 -1.31 6.10
C GLY A 25 7.75 -1.99 7.18
N ALA A 26 8.40 -2.67 8.11
CA ALA A 26 7.74 -3.25 9.27
C ALA A 26 8.62 -3.29 10.52
N VAL A 27 7.96 -3.18 11.67
CA VAL A 27 8.56 -3.33 13.00
C VAL A 27 7.79 -4.40 13.76
N ARG A 28 8.48 -5.47 14.15
CA ARG A 28 7.89 -6.49 15.03
C ARG A 28 8.00 -6.02 16.46
N VAL A 29 6.88 -6.05 17.17
CA VAL A 29 6.79 -5.63 18.57
C VAL A 29 6.38 -6.82 19.42
N ARG A 30 7.11 -7.02 20.52
CA ARG A 30 6.80 -8.02 21.55
C ARG A 30 6.89 -7.38 22.92
N ASN A 31 5.88 -7.62 23.76
CA ASN A 31 5.78 -6.98 25.07
C ASN A 31 6.03 -5.46 24.98
N HIS A 32 5.40 -4.80 24.01
CA HIS A 32 5.52 -3.35 23.74
C HIS A 32 6.90 -2.86 23.26
N GLN A 33 7.89 -3.74 23.10
CA GLN A 33 9.23 -3.38 22.65
C GLN A 33 9.45 -3.80 21.20
N ALA A 34 10.07 -2.93 20.39
CA ALA A 34 10.54 -3.29 19.07
C ALA A 34 11.64 -4.36 19.18
N VAL A 35 11.41 -5.55 18.62
CA VAL A 35 12.34 -6.69 18.73
C VAL A 35 12.96 -7.10 17.40
N ASP A 36 12.35 -6.72 16.29
CA ASP A 36 12.83 -7.04 14.96
C ASP A 36 12.34 -6.04 13.92
N LYS A 37 13.00 -5.98 12.77
CA LYS A 37 12.65 -5.06 11.68
C LYS A 37 12.76 -5.68 10.31
N PHE A 38 11.95 -5.18 9.40
CA PHE A 38 12.04 -5.49 7.98
C PHE A 38 11.91 -4.20 7.16
N GLY A 39 12.69 -4.09 6.10
CA GLY A 39 12.63 -2.98 5.16
C GLY A 39 13.20 -3.41 3.81
N ALA A 40 12.47 -3.16 2.73
CA ALA A 40 12.94 -3.48 1.38
C ALA A 40 12.35 -2.52 0.34
N ILE A 41 13.21 -2.03 -0.56
CA ILE A 41 12.79 -1.40 -1.82
C ILE A 41 12.58 -2.52 -2.85
N LEU A 42 11.45 -2.49 -3.55
CA LEU A 42 11.02 -3.54 -4.48
C LEU A 42 11.48 -3.19 -5.90
N CYS A 43 12.31 -4.05 -6.48
CA CYS A 43 12.78 -3.94 -7.85
C CYS A 43 11.67 -4.29 -8.85
N GLN A 44 11.33 -3.32 -9.69
CA GLN A 44 10.31 -3.43 -10.72
C GLN A 44 10.52 -2.35 -11.79
N ASN A 45 10.05 -2.62 -13.00
CA ASN A 45 10.12 -1.64 -14.09
C ASN A 45 8.86 -0.76 -14.08
N VAL A 46 8.89 0.31 -13.29
CA VAL A 46 7.78 1.27 -13.17
C VAL A 46 8.31 2.70 -13.23
N LYS A 47 7.56 3.58 -13.87
CA LYS A 47 7.84 5.01 -13.84
C LYS A 47 7.39 5.58 -12.50
N ILE A 48 8.26 6.31 -11.83
CA ILE A 48 7.93 6.98 -10.56
C ILE A 48 7.52 8.42 -10.86
N PRO A 49 6.33 8.89 -10.45
CA PRO A 49 5.97 10.29 -10.59
C PRO A 49 6.95 11.19 -9.83
N GLU A 50 7.36 12.32 -10.42
CA GLU A 50 8.32 13.26 -9.83
C GLU A 50 7.95 13.66 -8.39
N LYS A 51 6.66 13.96 -8.16
CA LYS A 51 6.12 14.27 -6.83
C LYS A 51 6.33 13.15 -5.80
N VAL A 52 6.31 11.88 -6.22
CA VAL A 52 6.58 10.75 -5.31
C VAL A 52 8.06 10.74 -4.96
N THR A 53 8.95 10.89 -5.95
CA THR A 53 10.40 11.00 -5.72
C THR A 53 10.75 12.18 -4.81
N GLU A 54 10.12 13.34 -5.01
CA GLU A 54 10.30 14.53 -4.15
C GLU A 54 9.85 14.29 -2.70
N LEU A 55 8.79 13.51 -2.52
CA LEU A 55 8.22 13.22 -1.20
C LEU A 55 9.03 12.16 -0.45
N THR A 56 9.36 11.05 -1.11
CA THR A 56 9.93 9.85 -0.48
C THR A 56 11.45 9.73 -0.65
N GLY A 57 12.03 10.49 -1.58
CA GLY A 57 13.42 10.34 -2.00
C GLY A 57 13.70 9.05 -2.79
N ILE A 58 12.70 8.20 -3.03
CA ILE A 58 12.88 6.94 -3.76
C ILE A 58 13.04 7.23 -5.25
N THR A 59 14.23 6.95 -5.77
CA THR A 59 14.53 7.13 -7.20
C THR A 59 14.34 5.85 -8.00
N GLU A 60 14.16 5.99 -9.32
CA GLU A 60 14.11 4.82 -10.22
C GLU A 60 15.38 3.97 -10.13
N ALA A 61 16.54 4.59 -9.90
CA ALA A 61 17.81 3.88 -9.70
C ALA A 61 17.81 3.02 -8.43
N MET A 62 17.25 3.52 -7.32
CA MET A 62 17.07 2.76 -6.09
C MET A 62 16.12 1.59 -6.29
N VAL A 63 15.03 1.79 -7.03
CA VAL A 63 14.08 0.73 -7.39
C VAL A 63 14.78 -0.33 -8.24
N GLN A 64 15.50 0.03 -9.31
CA GLN A 64 16.21 -0.95 -10.13
C GLN A 64 17.26 -1.76 -9.35
N GLY A 65 17.90 -1.15 -8.34
CA GLY A 65 18.85 -1.81 -7.44
C GLY A 65 18.23 -2.51 -6.23
N GLY A 66 16.89 -2.48 -6.09
CA GLY A 66 16.17 -3.05 -4.96
C GLY A 66 16.14 -4.58 -4.93
N MET A 67 15.47 -5.13 -3.92
CA MET A 67 15.19 -6.57 -3.82
C MET A 67 14.14 -6.96 -4.87
N GLU A 68 14.31 -8.11 -5.52
CA GLU A 68 13.30 -8.63 -6.46
C GLU A 68 11.91 -8.62 -5.81
N LYS A 69 10.92 -8.08 -6.53
CA LYS A 69 9.60 -7.76 -5.99
C LYS A 69 8.90 -8.95 -5.34
N GLU A 70 8.87 -10.10 -6.02
CA GLU A 70 8.20 -11.29 -5.51
C GLU A 70 8.88 -11.80 -4.23
N GLU A 71 10.22 -11.79 -4.21
CA GLU A 71 11.01 -12.15 -3.05
C GLU A 71 10.81 -11.18 -1.86
N ALA A 72 10.83 -9.88 -2.11
CA ALA A 72 10.60 -8.86 -1.09
C ALA A 72 9.21 -9.01 -0.45
N MET A 73 8.18 -9.19 -1.27
CA MET A 73 6.82 -9.38 -0.78
C MET A 73 6.68 -10.71 -0.02
N ARG A 74 7.30 -11.80 -0.49
CA ARG A 74 7.31 -13.08 0.22
C ARG A 74 7.93 -12.93 1.62
N GLN A 75 9.13 -12.34 1.70
CA GLN A 75 9.80 -12.11 2.99
C GLN A 75 9.00 -11.16 3.89
N PHE A 76 8.36 -10.13 3.33
CA PHE A 76 7.52 -9.21 4.08
C PHE A 76 6.29 -9.90 4.69
N PHE A 77 5.59 -10.76 3.94
CA PHE A 77 4.46 -11.53 4.47
C PHE A 77 4.90 -12.57 5.49
N GLU A 78 6.06 -13.21 5.30
CA GLU A 78 6.67 -14.09 6.31
C GLU A 78 7.01 -13.33 7.60
N PHE A 79 7.51 -12.10 7.48
CA PHE A 79 7.78 -11.24 8.61
C PHE A 79 6.48 -10.85 9.34
N ILE A 80 5.45 -10.39 8.64
CA ILE A 80 4.16 -10.07 9.27
C ILE A 80 3.55 -11.30 9.94
N GLY A 81 3.64 -12.47 9.32
CA GLY A 81 3.04 -13.71 9.81
C GLY A 81 1.54 -13.52 10.08
N GLU A 82 1.07 -14.02 11.22
CA GLU A 82 -0.31 -13.87 11.70
C GLU A 82 -0.46 -12.76 12.75
N ASP A 83 0.55 -11.90 12.93
CA ASP A 83 0.49 -10.82 13.91
C ASP A 83 -0.64 -9.84 13.59
N ILE A 84 -1.19 -9.23 14.65
CA ILE A 84 -2.07 -8.07 14.51
C ILE A 84 -1.28 -6.93 13.87
N ILE A 85 -1.88 -6.24 12.92
CA ILE A 85 -1.26 -5.11 12.26
C ILE A 85 -1.53 -3.82 13.05
N VAL A 86 -0.53 -2.96 13.18
CA VAL A 86 -0.69 -1.56 13.58
C VAL A 86 -0.20 -0.68 12.44
N GLY A 87 -0.84 0.46 12.21
CA GLY A 87 -0.38 1.40 11.20
C GLY A 87 -1.17 2.70 11.23
N GLN A 88 -0.63 3.72 10.57
CA GLN A 88 -1.27 5.02 10.44
C GLN A 88 -2.17 5.02 9.21
N ASN A 89 -3.50 5.11 9.40
CA ASN A 89 -4.45 4.96 8.28
C ASN A 89 -4.30 3.62 7.53
N VAL A 90 -3.95 2.56 8.27
CA VAL A 90 -3.48 1.25 7.79
C VAL A 90 -4.34 0.54 6.74
N ILE A 91 -5.62 0.92 6.61
CA ILE A 91 -6.49 0.38 5.55
C ILE A 91 -5.98 0.72 4.15
N PHE A 92 -5.21 1.81 4.03
CA PHE A 92 -4.60 2.25 2.79
C PHE A 92 -3.49 1.28 2.35
N ASP A 93 -2.49 1.06 3.21
CA ASP A 93 -1.40 0.11 3.03
C ASP A 93 -1.92 -1.31 2.81
N TYR A 94 -2.85 -1.72 3.67
CA TYR A 94 -3.51 -3.02 3.56
C TYR A 94 -4.24 -3.19 2.23
N GLY A 95 -4.77 -2.12 1.64
CA GLY A 95 -5.39 -2.17 0.31
C GLY A 95 -4.42 -2.65 -0.77
N PHE A 96 -3.18 -2.15 -0.74
CA PHE A 96 -2.11 -2.58 -1.64
C PHE A 96 -1.69 -4.03 -1.36
N LEU A 97 -1.49 -4.40 -0.10
CA LEU A 97 -1.15 -5.77 0.29
C LEU A 97 -2.25 -6.76 -0.11
N LYS A 98 -3.52 -6.40 0.11
CA LYS A 98 -4.69 -7.21 -0.27
C LYS A 98 -4.81 -7.35 -1.78
N GLN A 99 -4.55 -6.29 -2.54
CA GLN A 99 -4.55 -6.37 -4.00
C GLN A 99 -3.44 -7.28 -4.52
N TRP A 100 -2.24 -7.18 -3.94
CA TRP A 100 -1.13 -8.09 -4.25
C TRP A 100 -1.51 -9.53 -3.89
N SER A 101 -2.05 -9.78 -2.69
CA SER A 101 -2.41 -11.13 -2.24
C SER A 101 -3.45 -11.78 -3.16
N VAL A 102 -4.49 -11.04 -3.55
CA VAL A 102 -5.54 -11.53 -4.45
C VAL A 102 -4.99 -11.84 -5.85
N ASN A 103 -4.02 -11.06 -6.34
CA ASN A 103 -3.36 -11.33 -7.62
C ASN A 103 -2.52 -12.63 -7.57
N HIS A 104 -1.94 -12.93 -6.42
CA HIS A 104 -1.12 -14.13 -6.17
C HIS A 104 -1.90 -15.34 -5.65
N ASN A 105 -3.23 -15.24 -5.50
CA ASN A 105 -4.08 -16.25 -4.86
C ASN A 105 -3.69 -16.57 -3.41
N MET A 106 -3.14 -15.59 -2.69
CA MET A 106 -2.78 -15.72 -1.28
C MET A 106 -3.90 -15.15 -0.39
N PRO A 107 -4.37 -15.90 0.61
CA PRO A 107 -5.29 -15.36 1.60
C PRO A 107 -4.58 -14.31 2.44
N LEU A 108 -5.28 -13.22 2.72
CA LEU A 108 -4.80 -12.18 3.62
C LEU A 108 -6.00 -11.63 4.36
N GLU A 109 -6.25 -12.11 5.57
CA GLU A 109 -7.27 -11.58 6.47
C GLU A 109 -6.57 -11.20 7.77
N ARG A 110 -6.63 -9.92 8.13
CA ARG A 110 -5.91 -9.38 9.28
C ARG A 110 -6.80 -8.47 10.10
N ASN A 111 -6.58 -8.50 11.40
CA ASN A 111 -7.08 -7.49 12.31
C ASN A 111 -6.01 -6.41 12.48
N ALA A 112 -6.44 -5.18 12.72
CA ALA A 112 -5.52 -4.09 12.93
C ALA A 112 -6.01 -3.04 13.92
N VAL A 113 -5.05 -2.29 14.46
CA VAL A 113 -5.29 -1.04 15.17
C VAL A 113 -4.75 0.11 14.33
N ASP A 114 -5.55 1.18 14.21
CA ASP A 114 -5.25 2.31 13.34
C ASP A 114 -4.97 3.56 14.19
N THR A 115 -3.72 4.01 14.19
CA THR A 115 -3.27 5.13 15.02
C THR A 115 -3.92 6.45 14.61
N LEU A 116 -4.33 6.61 13.35
CA LEU A 116 -5.11 7.79 12.92
C LEU A 116 -6.47 7.83 13.61
N LYS A 117 -7.14 6.67 13.74
CA LYS A 117 -8.45 6.58 14.40
C LYS A 117 -8.32 6.84 15.90
N LEU A 118 -7.31 6.26 16.55
CA LEU A 118 -7.00 6.52 17.95
C LEU A 118 -6.71 8.01 18.18
N ALA A 119 -5.83 8.60 17.37
CA ALA A 119 -5.47 10.00 17.51
C ALA A 119 -6.67 10.93 17.31
N ARG A 120 -7.55 10.66 16.34
CA ARG A 120 -8.81 11.42 16.16
C ARG A 120 -9.77 11.31 17.33
N LYS A 121 -9.74 10.18 18.04
CA LYS A 121 -10.61 9.92 19.20
C LYS A 121 -10.13 10.66 20.45
N PHE A 122 -8.83 10.63 20.73
CA PHE A 122 -8.29 11.07 22.01
C PHE A 122 -7.64 12.45 22.00
N LEU A 123 -7.12 12.91 20.87
CA LEU A 123 -6.42 14.19 20.78
C LEU A 123 -7.38 15.32 20.35
N PRO A 124 -7.08 16.59 20.73
CA PRO A 124 -7.89 17.75 20.35
C PRO A 124 -8.14 17.85 18.84
N LYS A 125 -9.25 18.48 18.45
CA LYS A 125 -9.64 18.61 17.03
C LYS A 125 -8.64 19.44 16.22
N GLU A 126 -8.03 20.42 16.87
CA GLU A 126 -7.08 21.38 16.31
C GLU A 126 -5.71 20.73 16.03
N GLN A 127 -5.39 19.65 16.73
CA GLN A 127 -4.16 18.89 16.51
C GLN A 127 -4.27 18.10 15.21
N LYS A 128 -3.41 18.40 14.24
CA LYS A 128 -3.27 17.61 13.01
C LYS A 128 -2.89 16.16 13.32
N LYS A 129 -3.36 15.24 12.48
CA LYS A 129 -3.26 13.78 12.68
C LYS A 129 -2.47 13.07 11.59
N ASP A 130 -1.77 13.79 10.73
CA ASP A 130 -0.69 13.21 9.93
C ASP A 130 0.45 12.73 10.85
N LEU A 131 1.24 11.77 10.38
CA LEU A 131 2.26 11.13 11.22
C LEU A 131 3.31 12.14 11.71
N GLU A 132 3.70 13.10 10.86
CA GLU A 132 4.60 14.21 11.22
C GLU A 132 4.09 14.98 12.44
N SER A 133 2.83 15.44 12.40
CA SER A 133 2.22 16.20 13.48
C SER A 133 2.03 15.38 14.75
N LEU A 134 1.76 14.08 14.62
CA LEU A 134 1.67 13.18 15.78
C LEU A 134 3.05 12.96 16.40
N CYS A 135 4.09 12.77 15.60
CA CYS A 135 5.46 12.65 16.10
C CYS A 135 5.86 13.90 16.89
N ALA A 136 5.61 15.09 16.34
CA ALA A 136 5.84 16.35 17.03
C ALA A 136 5.06 16.46 18.35
N CYS A 137 3.78 16.03 18.36
CA CYS A 137 2.92 16.04 19.55
C CYS A 137 3.45 15.14 20.67
N PHE A 138 4.02 13.99 20.32
CA PHE A 138 4.52 12.99 21.29
C PHE A 138 6.04 13.07 21.54
N GLY A 139 6.75 14.00 20.90
CA GLY A 139 8.20 14.14 21.06
C GLY A 139 9.01 13.04 20.36
N VAL A 140 8.42 12.38 19.35
CA VAL A 140 9.09 11.40 18.50
C VAL A 140 9.93 12.13 17.46
N LYS A 141 11.20 11.76 17.33
CA LYS A 141 12.10 12.32 16.32
C LYS A 141 11.81 11.69 14.96
N ARG A 142 11.80 12.52 13.92
CA ARG A 142 11.73 12.08 12.53
C ARG A 142 13.02 12.43 11.80
N GLU A 143 13.85 11.43 11.54
CA GLU A 143 15.15 11.63 10.87
C GLU A 143 15.04 11.42 9.36
N ASN A 144 14.29 10.40 8.93
CA ASN A 144 14.11 10.02 7.53
C ASN A 144 12.62 9.90 7.21
N ALA A 145 11.91 11.04 7.17
CA ALA A 145 10.49 11.02 6.81
C ALA A 145 10.28 10.41 5.41
N HIS A 146 9.18 9.67 5.25
CA HIS A 146 8.77 9.04 3.99
C HIS A 146 9.71 7.92 3.53
N ARG A 147 10.25 7.19 4.51
CA ARG A 147 10.89 5.89 4.31
C ARG A 147 10.09 4.87 5.08
N ALA A 148 9.66 3.81 4.40
CA ALA A 148 8.63 2.92 4.92
C ALA A 148 9.01 2.30 6.29
N PHE A 149 10.28 1.93 6.49
CA PHE A 149 10.72 1.40 7.78
C PHE A 149 10.70 2.48 8.88
N ASP A 150 11.20 3.68 8.59
CA ASP A 150 11.29 4.76 9.56
C ASP A 150 9.89 5.23 9.98
N ASP A 151 8.97 5.39 9.02
CA ASP A 151 7.57 5.74 9.27
C ASP A 151 6.82 4.64 10.06
N ALA A 152 7.10 3.35 9.81
CA ALA A 152 6.59 2.25 10.63
C ALA A 152 7.14 2.30 12.08
N TYR A 153 8.41 2.65 12.26
CA TYR A 153 9.04 2.76 13.58
C TYR A 153 8.51 3.97 14.37
N GLU A 154 8.33 5.11 13.72
CA GLU A 154 7.72 6.29 14.31
C GLU A 154 6.24 6.03 14.67
N THR A 155 5.52 5.29 13.81
CA THR A 155 4.15 4.85 14.08
C THR A 155 4.07 3.95 15.31
N TRP A 156 5.05 3.05 15.50
CA TRP A 156 5.16 2.27 16.73
C TRP A 156 5.28 3.16 17.97
N GLN A 157 6.16 4.16 17.94
CA GLN A 157 6.35 5.08 19.07
C GLN A 157 5.09 5.92 19.34
N VAL A 158 4.41 6.39 18.29
CA VAL A 158 3.13 7.11 18.42
C VAL A 158 2.04 6.21 18.99
N TYR A 159 1.95 4.94 18.54
CA TYR A 159 1.00 3.97 19.08
C TYR A 159 1.21 3.74 20.57
N GLU A 160 2.46 3.48 20.99
CA GLU A 160 2.79 3.26 22.39
C GLU A 160 2.50 4.50 23.24
N ALA A 161 2.82 5.70 22.77
CA ALA A 161 2.50 6.94 23.47
C ALA A 161 0.98 7.19 23.62
N LEU A 162 0.17 6.82 22.61
CA LEU A 162 -1.29 6.85 22.72
C LEU A 162 -1.78 5.80 23.73
N ARG A 163 -1.22 4.59 23.68
CA ARG A 163 -1.59 3.46 24.52
C ARG A 163 -1.32 3.77 26.00
N GLU A 164 -0.12 4.22 26.33
CA GLU A 164 0.27 4.60 27.69
C GLU A 164 -0.62 5.68 28.30
N ARG A 165 -1.18 6.58 27.48
CA ARG A 165 -2.03 7.68 27.95
C ARG A 165 -3.51 7.32 28.05
N TYR A 166 -4.02 6.42 27.21
CA TYR A 166 -5.47 6.27 27.00
C TYR A 166 -5.99 4.83 27.05
N GLU A 167 -5.14 3.79 27.01
CA GLU A 167 -5.61 2.39 26.98
C GLU A 167 -6.27 1.98 28.29
N GLU A 168 -5.78 2.46 29.45
CA GLU A 168 -6.36 2.13 30.76
C GLU A 168 -7.82 2.60 30.89
N GLU A 169 -8.12 3.80 30.38
CA GLU A 169 -9.45 4.40 30.44
C GLU A 169 -10.38 3.94 29.30
N SER A 170 -9.82 3.50 28.17
CA SER A 170 -10.59 3.13 26.97
C SER A 170 -10.01 1.95 26.20
N ALA A 171 -9.78 0.82 26.90
CA ALA A 171 -9.18 -0.39 26.33
C ALA A 171 -9.89 -0.90 25.06
N GLY A 172 -11.22 -0.71 24.97
CA GLY A 172 -12.01 -1.11 23.81
C GLY A 172 -11.64 -0.40 22.50
N ASP A 173 -11.13 0.83 22.56
CA ASP A 173 -10.69 1.57 21.37
C ASP A 173 -9.38 1.02 20.81
N PHE A 174 -8.53 0.41 21.65
CA PHE A 174 -7.26 -0.21 21.29
C PHE A 174 -7.42 -1.67 20.84
N MET A 175 -8.64 -2.22 20.88
CA MET A 175 -8.88 -3.57 20.39
C MET A 175 -8.75 -3.64 18.86
N PRO A 176 -8.03 -4.64 18.33
CA PRO A 176 -7.89 -4.85 16.90
C PRO A 176 -9.24 -5.09 16.22
N LYS A 177 -9.43 -4.50 15.03
CA LYS A 177 -10.64 -4.64 14.21
C LYS A 177 -10.29 -5.25 12.85
N PRO A 178 -11.18 -6.06 12.25
CA PRO A 178 -10.91 -6.67 10.95
C PRO A 178 -10.73 -5.61 9.86
N LEU A 179 -9.69 -5.77 9.04
CA LEU A 179 -9.46 -4.93 7.87
C LEU A 179 -10.29 -5.43 6.68
N LEU A 180 -11.41 -4.74 6.45
CA LEU A 180 -12.36 -5.06 5.39
C LEU A 180 -12.01 -4.32 4.09
N TYR A 181 -11.23 -4.96 3.22
CA TYR A 181 -10.90 -4.43 1.90
C TYR A 181 -11.27 -5.42 0.79
N LYS A 182 -12.09 -4.99 -0.17
CA LYS A 182 -12.55 -5.81 -1.29
C LYS A 182 -11.70 -5.55 -2.53
N ALA A 183 -10.68 -6.37 -2.74
CA ALA A 183 -9.91 -6.40 -3.98
C ALA A 183 -10.49 -7.40 -4.98
N LYS A 184 -10.34 -7.11 -6.27
CA LYS A 184 -10.66 -8.06 -7.36
C LYS A 184 -9.36 -8.51 -8.01
N LYS A 185 -9.30 -9.78 -8.40
CA LYS A 185 -8.14 -10.32 -9.10
C LYS A 185 -7.95 -9.60 -10.43
N GLN A 186 -6.76 -9.04 -10.61
CA GLN A 186 -6.34 -8.48 -11.87
C GLN A 186 -5.73 -9.59 -12.71
N THR A 187 -6.32 -9.80 -13.88
CA THR A 187 -5.84 -10.78 -14.84
C THR A 187 -5.39 -10.03 -16.07
N PRO A 188 -4.18 -10.33 -16.61
CA PRO A 188 -3.73 -9.74 -17.86
C PRO A 188 -4.73 -10.00 -18.97
N ALA A 189 -4.90 -9.03 -19.86
CA ALA A 189 -5.73 -9.18 -21.04
C ALA A 189 -5.29 -10.41 -21.84
N THR A 190 -6.26 -11.15 -22.37
CA THR A 190 -5.93 -12.33 -23.18
C THR A 190 -5.24 -11.92 -24.47
N ALA A 191 -4.43 -12.82 -25.05
CA ALA A 191 -3.85 -12.62 -26.37
C ALA A 191 -4.92 -12.27 -27.43
N ARG A 192 -6.13 -12.84 -27.31
CA ARG A 192 -7.27 -12.51 -28.19
C ARG A 192 -7.74 -11.06 -28.02
N GLN A 193 -7.88 -10.57 -26.78
CA GLN A 193 -8.28 -9.18 -26.51
C GLN A 193 -7.23 -8.20 -27.00
N ILE A 194 -5.95 -8.48 -26.74
CA ILE A 194 -4.83 -7.64 -27.21
C ILE A 194 -4.78 -7.62 -28.74
N LYS A 195 -4.89 -8.79 -29.39
CA LYS A 195 -4.93 -8.89 -30.85
C LYS A 195 -6.09 -8.08 -31.43
N TYR A 196 -7.30 -8.27 -30.89
CA TYR A 196 -8.49 -7.56 -31.35
C TYR A 196 -8.33 -6.03 -31.25
N LEU A 197 -7.90 -5.52 -30.10
CA LEU A 197 -7.68 -4.09 -29.91
C LEU A 197 -6.61 -3.52 -30.84
N ARG A 198 -5.55 -4.29 -31.14
CA ARG A 198 -4.51 -3.90 -32.09
C ARG A 198 -5.05 -3.81 -33.51
N GLU A 199 -5.81 -4.79 -33.96
CA GLU A 199 -6.46 -4.82 -35.27
C GLU A 199 -7.48 -3.68 -35.41
N TYR A 200 -8.31 -3.48 -34.38
CA TYR A 200 -9.29 -2.40 -34.33
C TYR A 200 -8.63 -1.02 -34.40
N ALA A 201 -7.58 -0.81 -33.60
CA ALA A 201 -6.83 0.44 -33.60
C ALA A 201 -6.16 0.71 -34.95
N ALA A 202 -5.63 -0.32 -35.62
CA ALA A 202 -5.08 -0.19 -36.96
C ALA A 202 -6.16 0.17 -38.00
N HIS A 203 -7.33 -0.48 -37.95
CA HIS A 203 -8.43 -0.22 -38.88
C HIS A 203 -8.93 1.23 -38.82
N TYR A 204 -9.15 1.74 -37.61
CA TYR A 204 -9.66 3.10 -37.39
C TYR A 204 -8.55 4.15 -37.15
N GLN A 205 -7.27 3.77 -37.29
CA GLN A 205 -6.09 4.63 -37.06
C GLN A 205 -6.09 5.33 -35.68
N ILE A 206 -6.42 4.57 -34.64
CA ILE A 206 -6.53 5.06 -33.26
C ILE A 206 -5.22 4.80 -32.50
N LYS A 207 -4.74 5.81 -31.77
CA LYS A 207 -3.64 5.61 -30.82
C LYS A 207 -4.17 4.91 -29.57
N LEU A 208 -3.63 3.74 -29.27
CA LEU A 208 -3.94 3.02 -28.03
C LEU A 208 -3.30 3.69 -26.81
N PRO A 209 -3.87 3.50 -25.60
CA PRO A 209 -3.27 3.97 -24.35
C PRO A 209 -1.85 3.43 -24.15
N GLU A 210 -1.00 4.17 -23.46
CA GLU A 210 0.40 3.77 -23.20
C GLU A 210 0.49 2.44 -22.42
N ASN A 211 -0.43 2.22 -21.47
CA ASN A 211 -0.50 0.99 -20.69
C ASN A 211 -1.12 -0.21 -21.46
N PHE A 212 -1.38 -0.08 -22.77
CA PHE A 212 -1.99 -1.12 -23.59
C PHE A 212 -1.38 -2.52 -23.43
N PRO A 213 -0.04 -2.70 -23.41
CA PRO A 213 0.57 -4.03 -23.29
C PRO A 213 0.27 -4.73 -21.96
N GLU A 214 -0.02 -3.96 -20.91
CA GLU A 214 -0.17 -4.43 -19.53
C GLU A 214 -1.63 -4.38 -19.04
N MET A 215 -2.56 -4.05 -19.94
CA MET A 215 -3.98 -3.93 -19.59
C MET A 215 -4.52 -5.23 -18.99
N THR A 216 -5.39 -5.07 -18.00
CA THR A 216 -6.18 -6.19 -17.47
C THR A 216 -7.29 -6.59 -18.44
N ARG A 217 -7.82 -7.82 -18.32
CA ARG A 217 -8.99 -8.29 -19.09
C ARG A 217 -10.15 -7.31 -19.02
N SER A 218 -10.44 -6.78 -17.83
CA SER A 218 -11.53 -5.84 -17.62
C SER A 218 -11.27 -4.45 -18.21
N GLU A 219 -10.02 -4.03 -18.32
CA GLU A 219 -9.66 -2.79 -19.01
C GLU A 219 -9.75 -2.96 -20.52
N ALA A 220 -9.25 -4.08 -21.05
CA ALA A 220 -9.32 -4.37 -22.47
C ALA A 220 -10.78 -4.47 -22.95
N SER A 221 -11.66 -5.10 -22.17
CA SER A 221 -13.10 -5.11 -22.43
C SER A 221 -13.71 -3.71 -22.41
N ARG A 222 -13.46 -2.91 -21.35
CA ARG A 222 -13.99 -1.54 -21.27
C ARG A 222 -13.51 -0.63 -22.39
N LEU A 223 -12.25 -0.77 -22.80
CA LEU A 223 -11.71 -0.03 -23.94
C LEU A 223 -12.39 -0.48 -25.23
N THR A 224 -12.55 -1.78 -25.44
CA THR A 224 -13.28 -2.34 -26.59
C THR A 224 -14.69 -1.77 -26.67
N ASP A 225 -15.46 -1.84 -25.59
CA ASP A 225 -16.84 -1.35 -25.54
C ASP A 225 -16.92 0.15 -25.85
N ARG A 226 -15.99 0.94 -25.30
CA ARG A 226 -15.90 2.38 -25.58
C ARG A 226 -15.58 2.65 -27.06
N LEU A 227 -14.60 1.94 -27.62
CA LEU A 227 -14.21 2.12 -29.02
C LEU A 227 -15.36 1.74 -29.96
N ILE A 228 -16.07 0.64 -29.69
CA ILE A 228 -17.24 0.23 -30.47
C ILE A 228 -18.37 1.26 -30.37
N ALA A 229 -18.60 1.82 -29.18
CA ALA A 229 -19.60 2.87 -28.99
C ALA A 229 -19.26 4.16 -29.77
N THR A 230 -17.96 4.47 -29.95
CA THR A 230 -17.50 5.68 -30.65
C THR A 230 -17.39 5.50 -32.16
N TYR A 231 -16.85 4.37 -32.63
CA TYR A 231 -16.48 4.17 -34.04
C TYR A 231 -17.31 3.08 -34.76
N GLY A 232 -18.23 2.43 -34.05
CA GLY A 232 -19.01 1.31 -34.57
C GLY A 232 -18.27 -0.03 -34.46
N LYS A 233 -18.90 -1.12 -34.89
CA LYS A 233 -18.19 -2.41 -34.93
C LYS A 233 -17.29 -2.47 -36.16
N MET A 234 -16.11 -3.06 -35.99
CA MET A 234 -15.24 -3.42 -37.12
C MET A 234 -16.01 -4.40 -38.04
N PRO A 235 -16.00 -4.17 -39.37
CA PRO A 235 -16.74 -4.97 -40.34
C PRO A 235 -16.26 -6.43 -40.44
#